data_AF-A0A7V8RGQ4-F1
#
_entry.id   AF-A0A7V8RGQ4-F1
#
_cell.length_a   1.000
_cell.length_b   1.000
_cell.length_c   1.000
_cell.angle_alpha   90.00
_cell.angle_beta   90.00
_cell.angle_gamma   90.00
#
_symmetry.space_group_name_H-M   'P 1'
#
loop_
_entity.id
_entity.type
_entity.pdbx_description
1 polymer ?
#
loop_
_entity_poly.entity_id
_entity_poly.type
_entity_poly.pdbx_seq_one_letter_code
_entity_poly.pdbx_strand_id
1 'polypeptide(L)'
;MPGGDAAQHYVPVPLSRTGTLWSWTSQDFRPKSPPYAGPEDFVPFLLGYVELPGEVIVETRIEGAALSDLSLGMPMELVLTEFAPGRTTFAFRPIR
;
A
#
# COMPACT_ATOMS: atom_id res chain seq x y z
N MET A 1 -15.80 3.12 -8.70
CA MET A 1 -16.55 1.91 -8.30
C MET A 1 -16.75 1.05 -9.52
N PRO A 2 -16.62 -0.28 -9.44
CA PRO A 2 -17.04 -1.14 -10.55
C PRO A 2 -18.52 -0.83 -10.86
N GLY A 3 -18.84 -0.73 -12.16
CA GLY A 3 -20.22 -0.55 -12.63
C GLY A 3 -20.86 -1.88 -13.02
N GLY A 4 -22.14 -1.83 -13.38
CA GLY A 4 -22.90 -2.99 -13.88
C GLY A 4 -23.66 -3.76 -12.80
N ASP A 5 -24.35 -4.82 -13.22
CA ASP A 5 -25.34 -5.56 -12.41
C ASP A 5 -24.78 -6.09 -11.10
N ALA A 6 -23.49 -6.48 -11.05
CA ALA A 6 -22.87 -6.94 -9.82
C ALA A 6 -22.80 -5.84 -8.74
N ALA A 7 -22.61 -4.58 -9.14
CA ALA A 7 -22.46 -3.45 -8.22
C ALA A 7 -23.77 -3.10 -7.49
N GLN A 8 -24.93 -3.46 -8.05
CA GLN A 8 -26.24 -3.17 -7.44
C GLN A 8 -26.47 -3.95 -6.13
N HIS A 9 -25.68 -5.00 -5.89
CA HIS A 9 -25.80 -5.87 -4.71
C HIS A 9 -24.86 -5.47 -3.56
N TYR A 10 -24.07 -4.41 -3.72
CA TYR A 10 -23.10 -3.97 -2.71
C TYR A 10 -23.15 -2.47 -2.49
N VAL A 11 -22.89 -2.05 -1.24
CA VAL A 11 -22.71 -0.65 -0.89
C VAL A 11 -21.23 -0.35 -0.66
N PRO A 12 -20.73 0.84 -1.04
CA PRO A 12 -19.37 1.24 -0.70
C PRO A 12 -19.23 1.36 0.82
N VAL A 13 -18.12 0.84 1.37
CA VAL A 13 -17.77 0.99 2.79
C VAL A 13 -16.45 1.74 2.88
N PRO A 14 -16.39 2.92 3.53
CA PRO A 14 -15.13 3.57 3.80
C PRO A 14 -14.34 2.75 4.82
N LEU A 15 -13.09 2.43 4.50
CA LEU A 15 -12.19 1.72 5.40
C LEU A 15 -11.51 2.68 6.37
N SER A 16 -11.02 2.14 7.48
CA SER A 16 -10.14 2.85 8.41
C SER A 16 -8.91 3.40 7.68
N ARG A 17 -8.47 4.59 8.11
CA ARG A 17 -7.22 5.23 7.62
C ARG A 17 -6.01 4.85 8.46
N THR A 18 -6.19 4.05 9.51
CA THR A 18 -5.16 3.64 10.44
C THR A 18 -5.24 2.15 10.71
N GLY A 19 -4.09 1.51 10.88
CA GLY A 19 -3.99 0.08 11.15
C GLY A 19 -2.68 -0.27 11.82
N THR A 20 -2.34 -1.56 11.80
CA THR A 20 -1.09 -2.08 12.33
C THR A 20 -0.34 -2.88 11.28
N LEU A 21 0.99 -2.75 11.25
CA LEU A 21 1.84 -3.51 10.34
C LEU A 21 1.81 -5.01 10.70
N TRP A 22 1.23 -5.82 9.82
CA TRP A 22 1.07 -7.27 9.99
C TRP A 22 2.28 -8.05 9.45
N SER A 23 2.84 -7.63 8.32
CA SER A 23 4.07 -8.17 7.74
C SER A 23 4.65 -7.20 6.70
N TRP A 24 5.90 -7.38 6.28
CA TRP A 24 6.55 -6.57 5.26
C TRP A 24 7.63 -7.33 4.50
N THR A 25 8.01 -6.78 3.35
CA THR A 25 9.16 -7.20 2.55
C THR A 25 9.76 -5.98 1.83
N SER A 26 10.99 -6.11 1.34
CA SER A 26 11.55 -5.20 0.34
C SER A 26 11.37 -5.76 -1.06
N GLN A 27 11.10 -4.89 -2.03
CA GLN A 27 11.25 -5.18 -3.46
C GLN A 27 12.61 -4.62 -3.90
N ASP A 28 13.67 -5.42 -3.78
CA ASP A 28 15.05 -4.97 -4.03
C ASP A 28 15.48 -5.06 -5.49
N PHE A 29 14.68 -5.72 -6.31
CA PHE A 29 14.95 -5.90 -7.74
C PHE A 29 13.77 -5.43 -8.58
N ARG A 30 14.06 -5.00 -9.80
CA ARG A 30 13.06 -4.58 -10.76
C ARG A 30 12.10 -5.74 -11.09
N PRO A 31 10.77 -5.55 -11.06
CA PRO A 31 9.83 -6.55 -11.56
C PRO A 31 10.09 -6.87 -13.04
N LYS A 32 9.67 -8.05 -13.49
CA LYS A 32 9.85 -8.47 -14.88
C LYS A 32 9.07 -7.56 -15.84
N SER A 33 9.68 -7.25 -16.98
CA SER A 33 9.06 -6.51 -18.08
C SER A 33 8.75 -7.45 -19.24
N PRO A 34 7.53 -7.39 -19.83
CA PRO A 34 6.30 -6.73 -19.34
C PRO A 34 5.67 -7.47 -18.13
N PRO A 35 4.86 -6.83 -17.26
CA PRO A 35 4.18 -5.53 -17.43
C PRO A 35 4.80 -4.34 -16.68
N TYR A 36 6.01 -4.47 -16.10
CA TYR A 36 6.63 -3.34 -15.40
C TYR A 36 6.85 -2.13 -16.32
N ALA A 37 6.21 -1.01 -15.96
CA ALA A 37 6.21 0.24 -16.72
C ALA A 37 6.85 1.41 -15.95
N GLY A 38 7.66 1.11 -14.94
CA GLY A 38 8.45 2.11 -14.21
C GLY A 38 9.79 2.43 -14.88
N PRO A 39 10.60 3.32 -14.28
CA PRO A 39 11.92 3.70 -14.80
C PRO A 39 12.87 2.50 -14.96
N GLU A 40 13.84 2.62 -15.87
CA GLU A 40 14.87 1.60 -16.06
C GLU A 40 15.77 1.50 -14.81
N ASP A 41 16.15 2.65 -14.27
CA ASP A 41 16.85 2.80 -12.99
C ASP A 41 15.89 2.49 -11.83
N PHE A 42 15.85 1.22 -11.46
CA PHE A 42 14.97 0.74 -10.40
C PHE A 42 15.44 1.19 -9.02
N VAL A 43 14.53 1.78 -8.25
CA VAL A 43 14.76 2.15 -6.84
C VAL A 43 13.99 1.17 -5.96
N PRO A 44 14.66 0.44 -5.04
CA PRO A 44 14.00 -0.41 -4.06
C PRO A 44 12.98 0.33 -3.22
N PHE A 45 11.92 -0.38 -2.85
CA PHE A 45 10.89 0.14 -1.96
C PHE A 45 10.36 -0.95 -1.04
N LEU A 46 9.73 -0.52 0.04
CA LEU A 46 9.13 -1.40 1.02
C LEU A 46 7.67 -1.69 0.67
N LEU A 47 7.28 -2.94 0.82
CA LEU A 47 5.90 -3.41 0.74
C LEU A 47 5.47 -3.88 2.13
N GLY A 48 4.26 -3.50 2.52
CA GLY A 48 3.65 -3.82 3.79
C GLY A 48 2.29 -4.46 3.61
N TYR A 49 1.94 -5.29 4.57
CA TYR A 49 0.58 -5.75 4.81
C TYR A 49 0.10 -5.04 6.07
N VAL A 50 -0.84 -4.11 5.94
CA VAL A 50 -1.40 -3.36 7.07
C VAL A 50 -2.77 -3.92 7.41
N GLU A 51 -2.90 -4.45 8.61
CA GLU A 51 -4.19 -4.88 9.15
C GLU A 51 -5.00 -3.66 9.60
N LEU A 52 -6.21 -3.53 9.05
CA LEU A 52 -7.24 -2.62 9.53
C LEU A 52 -8.18 -3.45 10.44
N PRO A 53 -8.16 -3.23 11.77
CA PRO A 53 -8.82 -4.14 12.71
C PRO A 53 -10.32 -4.33 12.43
N GLY A 54 -10.74 -5.59 12.29
CA GLY A 54 -12.13 -5.95 11.99
C GLY A 54 -12.58 -5.68 10.54
N GLU A 55 -11.66 -5.23 9.68
CA GLU A 55 -11.92 -4.91 8.28
C GLU A 55 -11.13 -5.87 7.36
N VAL A 56 -9.97 -5.45 6.87
CA VAL A 56 -9.15 -6.16 5.88
C VAL A 56 -7.66 -5.99 6.17
N ILE A 57 -6.84 -6.83 5.55
CA ILE A 57 -5.39 -6.59 5.45
C ILE A 57 -5.10 -6.00 4.06
N VAL A 58 -4.48 -4.82 4.04
CA VAL A 58 -4.16 -4.09 2.81
C VAL A 58 -2.70 -4.33 2.44
N GLU A 59 -2.45 -4.88 1.25
CA GLU A 59 -1.11 -4.85 0.64
C GLU A 59 -0.83 -3.45 0.10
N THR A 60 0.30 -2.85 0.49
CA THR A 60 0.57 -1.44 0.24
C THR A 60 2.06 -1.14 0.20
N ARG A 61 2.44 -0.01 -0.40
CA ARG A 61 3.79 0.54 -0.22
C ARG A 61 3.93 1.15 1.17
N ILE A 62 5.11 0.99 1.75
CA ILE A 62 5.49 1.69 2.98
C ILE A 62 6.34 2.90 2.60
N GLU A 63 5.92 4.08 3.03
CA GLU A 63 6.60 5.35 2.78
C GLU A 63 7.19 5.93 4.08
N GLY A 64 8.25 6.74 3.97
CA GLY A 64 8.80 7.48 5.10
C GLY A 64 9.48 6.64 6.20
N ALA A 65 9.89 5.42 5.87
CA ALA A 65 10.57 4.49 6.78
C ALA A 65 11.70 3.71 6.06
N ALA A 66 12.71 3.30 6.82
CA ALA A 66 13.69 2.30 6.41
C ALA A 66 13.27 0.90 6.90
N LEU A 67 13.87 -0.14 6.32
CA LEU A 67 13.58 -1.53 6.72
C LEU A 67 13.84 -1.78 8.22
N SER A 68 14.87 -1.15 8.77
CA SER A 68 15.24 -1.23 10.19
C SER A 68 14.25 -0.58 11.14
N ASP A 69 13.39 0.30 10.63
CA ASP A 69 12.41 1.00 11.45
C ASP A 69 11.17 0.13 11.71
N LEU A 70 10.94 -0.91 10.89
CA LEU A 70 9.70 -1.68 10.88
C LEU A 70 9.68 -2.77 11.96
N SER A 71 8.53 -2.91 12.61
CA SER A 71 8.26 -3.96 13.59
C SER A 71 6.81 -4.45 13.48
N LEU A 72 6.58 -5.72 13.82
CA LEU A 72 5.23 -6.28 13.89
C LEU A 72 4.36 -5.47 14.84
N GLY A 73 3.12 -5.22 14.45
CA GLY A 73 2.14 -4.46 15.24
C GLY A 73 2.37 -2.95 15.28
N MET A 74 3.37 -2.42 14.55
CA MET A 74 3.62 -0.98 14.48
C MET A 74 2.38 -0.21 13.98
N PRO A 75 1.97 0.91 14.61
CA PRO A 75 0.89 1.74 14.12
C PRO A 75 1.21 2.38 12.77
N MET A 76 0.28 2.27 11.82
CA MET A 76 0.42 2.76 10.46
C MET A 76 -0.74 3.69 10.10
N GLU A 77 -0.47 4.72 9.30
CA GLU A 77 -1.49 5.62 8.75
C GLU A 77 -1.44 5.68 7.22
N LEU A 78 -2.64 5.80 6.63
CA LEU A 78 -2.84 6.01 5.20
C LEU A 78 -2.28 7.36 4.76
N VAL A 79 -1.45 7.33 3.73
CA VAL A 79 -0.98 8.49 3.00
C VAL A 79 -1.27 8.35 1.51
N LEU A 80 -1.23 9.49 0.81
CA LEU A 80 -1.31 9.54 -0.64
C LEU A 80 0.09 9.83 -1.19
N THR A 81 0.51 9.07 -2.20
CA THR A 81 1.81 9.24 -2.85
C THR A 81 1.65 9.28 -4.37
N GLU A 82 2.57 9.95 -5.05
CA GLU A 82 2.59 9.99 -6.51
C GLU A 82 2.99 8.62 -7.06
N PHE A 83 2.18 8.07 -7.96
CA PHE A 83 2.47 6.80 -8.65
C PHE A 83 3.08 7.03 -10.03
N ALA A 84 2.62 8.08 -10.71
CA ALA A 84 3.09 8.54 -12.01
C ALA A 84 2.68 10.01 -12.19
N PRO A 85 3.23 10.74 -13.18
CA PRO A 85 2.87 12.14 -13.41
C PRO A 85 1.35 12.35 -13.46
N GLY A 86 0.84 13.15 -12.51
CA GLY A 86 -0.60 13.46 -12.39
C GLY A 86 -1.49 12.32 -11.87
N ARG A 87 -0.91 11.22 -11.38
CA ARG A 87 -1.61 10.05 -10.83
C ARG A 87 -1.13 9.75 -9.42
N THR A 88 -2.07 9.72 -8.48
CA THR A 88 -1.83 9.42 -7.06
C THR A 88 -2.33 8.01 -6.74
N THR A 89 -1.65 7.34 -5.80
CA THR A 89 -2.10 6.08 -5.20
C THR A 89 -2.07 6.18 -3.67
N PHE A 90 -2.69 5.22 -3.01
CA PHE A 90 -2.55 5.04 -1.57
C PHE A 90 -1.22 4.36 -1.21
N ALA A 91 -0.71 4.69 -0.03
CA ALA A 91 0.38 4.01 0.66
C ALA A 91 0.15 4.11 2.17
N PHE A 92 0.98 3.46 2.99
CA PHE A 92 0.98 3.63 4.44
C PHE A 92 2.36 4.08 4.95
N ARG A 93 2.40 4.73 6.11
CA ARG A 93 3.65 5.06 6.81
C ARG A 93 3.51 4.81 8.31
N PRO A 94 4.62 4.62 9.05
CA PRO A 94 4.59 4.62 10.50
C PRO A 94 4.04 5.94 11.06
N ILE A 95 3.18 5.84 12.07
CA ILE A 95 2.76 6.99 12.87
C ILE A 95 3.93 7.36 13.79
N ARG A 96 4.32 8.64 13.80
CA ARG A 96 5.33 9.19 14.71
C ARG A 96 4.71 9.75 15.98
#